data_AF-A0A969QUL5-F1
#
_entry.id   AF-A0A969QUL5-F1
#
_cell.length_a   1.000
_cell.length_b   1.000
_cell.length_c   1.000
_cell.angle_alpha   90.00
_cell.angle_beta   90.00
_cell.angle_gamma   90.00
#
_symmetry.space_group_name_H-M   'P 1'
#
loop_
_entity.id
_entity.type
_entity.pdbx_description
1 polymer ?
#
loop_
_entity_poly.entity_id
_entity_poly.type
_entity_poly.pdbx_seq_one_letter_code
_entity_poly.pdbx_strand_id
1 'polypeptide(L)'
;MRAWRNDDATRTIQGEFIKRDETSVTIQDESEKEIAIPFTKLHADDKKWLDANHPLDGAVADPNAFLITLLSRTPGTLLSPS
;
A
#
# COMPACT_ATOMS: atom_id res chain seq x y z
N MET A 1 0.27 -7.59 7.60
CA MET A 1 -1.16 -7.72 8.01
C MET A 1 -1.58 -6.59 8.98
N ARG A 2 -2.68 -5.88 8.69
CA ARG A 2 -3.24 -4.75 9.48
C ARG A 2 -4.72 -4.99 9.80
N ALA A 3 -5.19 -4.42 10.91
CA ALA A 3 -6.61 -4.29 11.24
C ALA A 3 -7.25 -3.07 10.53
N TRP A 4 -8.08 -3.32 9.52
CA TRP A 4 -8.84 -2.33 8.76
C TRP A 4 -10.20 -2.11 9.42
N ARG A 5 -10.48 -0.88 9.85
CA ARG A 5 -11.76 -0.56 10.50
C ARG A 5 -12.75 0.03 9.51
N ASN A 6 -14.02 -0.30 9.70
CA ASN A 6 -15.10 0.42 9.03
C ASN A 6 -15.29 1.82 9.61
N ASP A 7 -16.05 2.65 8.89
CA ASP A 7 -16.37 4.04 9.25
C ASP A 7 -16.84 4.19 10.72
N ASP A 8 -17.73 3.30 11.17
CA ASP A 8 -18.26 3.31 12.54
C ASP A 8 -17.33 2.64 13.59
N ALA A 9 -16.16 2.13 13.19
CA ALA A 9 -15.23 1.34 14.01
C ALA A 9 -15.84 0.12 14.73
N THR A 10 -17.04 -0.33 14.32
CA THR A 10 -17.76 -1.48 14.87
C THR A 10 -17.30 -2.81 14.27
N ARG A 11 -16.71 -2.77 13.08
CA ARG A 11 -16.21 -3.93 12.35
C ARG A 11 -14.76 -3.71 12.00
N THR A 12 -13.98 -4.75 12.26
CA THR A 12 -12.55 -4.79 11.97
C THR A 12 -12.28 -6.00 11.08
N ILE A 13 -11.59 -5.78 9.98
CA ILE A 13 -11.16 -6.83 9.06
C ILE A 13 -9.64 -6.90 9.13
N GLN A 14 -9.08 -8.07 9.41
CA GLN A 14 -7.64 -8.25 9.32
C GLN A 14 -7.26 -8.59 7.88
N GLY A 15 -6.26 -7.88 7.36
CA GLY A 15 -5.74 -8.18 6.03
C GLY A 15 -4.50 -7.40 5.67
N GLU A 16 -3.78 -7.90 4.68
CA GLU A 16 -2.65 -7.23 4.06
C GLU A 16 -3.12 -6.25 2.99
N PHE A 17 -2.49 -5.08 2.90
CA PHE A 17 -2.73 -4.16 1.81
C PHE A 17 -2.22 -4.77 0.49
N ILE A 18 -3.06 -4.83 -0.53
CA ILE A 18 -2.65 -5.25 -1.87
C ILE A 18 -2.53 -4.04 -2.80
N LYS A 19 -3.60 -3.23 -2.88
CA LYS A 19 -3.63 -2.01 -3.68
C LYS A 19 -4.71 -1.05 -3.21
N ARG A 20 -4.65 0.21 -3.65
CA ARG A 20 -5.78 1.15 -3.55
C ARG A 20 -6.05 1.81 -4.89
N ASP A 21 -7.31 2.13 -5.09
CA ASP A 21 -7.84 2.96 -6.15
C ASP A 21 -8.47 4.23 -5.52
N GLU A 22 -8.97 5.15 -6.35
CA GLU A 22 -9.60 6.39 -5.88
C GLU A 22 -10.84 6.15 -5.00
N THR A 23 -11.52 5.03 -5.22
CA THR A 23 -12.80 4.72 -4.57
C THR A 23 -12.74 3.55 -3.59
N SER A 24 -11.67 2.77 -3.60
CA SER A 24 -11.59 1.49 -2.88
C SER A 24 -10.18 1.10 -2.51
N VAL A 25 -10.06 0.29 -1.46
CA VAL A 25 -8.82 -0.41 -1.10
C VAL A 25 -9.03 -1.91 -1.24
N THR A 26 -8.10 -2.60 -1.90
CA THR A 26 -8.07 -4.06 -1.97
C THR A 26 -7.10 -4.58 -0.93
N ILE A 27 -7.59 -5.46 -0.07
CA ILE A 27 -6.80 -6.15 0.94
C ILE A 27 -6.90 -7.66 0.74
N GLN A 28 -5.90 -8.40 1.19
CA GLN A 28 -5.94 -9.86 1.25
C GLN A 28 -6.15 -10.30 2.70
N ASP A 29 -7.18 -11.12 2.95
CA ASP A 29 -7.46 -11.66 4.29
C ASP A 29 -6.56 -12.87 4.62
N GLU A 30 -6.68 -13.39 5.85
CA GLU A 30 -5.97 -14.59 6.30
C GLU A 30 -6.25 -15.86 5.46
N SER A 31 -7.40 -15.91 4.78
CA SER A 31 -7.77 -16.99 3.86
C SER A 31 -7.23 -16.78 2.44
N GLU A 32 -6.26 -15.87 2.27
CA GLU A 32 -5.67 -15.45 0.99
C GLU A 32 -6.68 -14.83 0.01
N LYS A 33 -7.89 -14.48 0.49
CA LYS A 33 -8.94 -13.93 -0.34
C LYS A 33 -8.80 -12.42 -0.48
N GLU A 34 -8.95 -11.92 -1.70
CA GLU A 34 -9.01 -10.49 -1.96
C GLU A 34 -10.38 -9.89 -1.61
N ILE A 35 -10.37 -8.81 -0.86
CA ILE A 35 -11.53 -8.06 -0.40
C ILE A 35 -11.37 -6.61 -0.81
N ALA A 36 -12.31 -6.10 -1.61
CA ALA A 36 -12.39 -4.68 -1.94
C ALA A 36 -13.27 -3.96 -0.91
N ILE A 37 -12.68 -3.04 -0.16
CA ILE A 37 -13.36 -2.19 0.82
C ILE A 37 -13.54 -0.80 0.21
N PRO A 38 -14.77 -0.26 0.13
CA PRO A 38 -14.99 1.10 -0.35
C PRO A 38 -14.28 2.11 0.55
N PHE A 39 -13.58 3.08 -0.03
CA PHE A 39 -12.84 4.09 0.71
C PHE A 39 -13.77 4.91 1.62
N THR A 40 -15.01 5.17 1.17
CA THR A 40 -16.04 5.85 1.97
C THR A 40 -16.41 5.08 3.24
N LYS A 41 -16.31 3.75 3.22
CA LYS A 41 -16.63 2.86 4.34
C LYS A 41 -15.43 2.57 5.25
N LEU A 42 -14.27 3.13 4.95
CA LEU A 42 -13.05 2.97 5.75
C LEU A 42 -13.04 3.99 6.90
N HIS A 43 -12.50 3.59 8.05
CA HIS A 43 -12.32 4.50 9.18
C HIS A 43 -11.35 5.64 8.82
N ALA A 44 -11.55 6.83 9.43
CA ALA A 44 -10.72 8.01 9.18
C ALA A 44 -9.21 7.76 9.42
N ASP A 45 -8.88 6.98 10.44
CA ASP A 45 -7.49 6.62 10.75
C ASP A 45 -6.82 5.79 9.64
N ASP A 46 -7.55 4.83 9.07
CA ASP A 46 -7.06 4.00 7.98
C ASP A 46 -6.95 4.81 6.67
N LYS A 47 -7.88 5.74 6.43
CA LYS A 47 -7.80 6.72 5.32
C LYS A 47 -6.51 7.55 5.41
N LYS A 48 -6.18 8.06 6.61
CA LYS A 48 -4.95 8.84 6.84
C LYS A 48 -3.69 7.99 6.63
N TRP A 49 -3.71 6.75 7.07
CA TRP A 49 -2.58 5.85 6.84
C TRP A 49 -2.38 5.55 5.36
N LEU A 50 -3.47 5.28 4.62
CA LEU A 50 -3.41 5.09 3.18
C LEU A 50 -2.81 6.32 2.51
N ASP A 51 -3.27 7.52 2.85
CA ASP A 51 -2.76 8.77 2.27
C ASP A 51 -1.26 8.97 2.49
N ALA A 52 -0.77 8.67 3.70
CA ALA A 52 0.63 8.82 4.05
C ALA A 52 1.57 7.74 3.45
N ASN A 53 1.06 6.53 3.18
CA ASN A 53 1.90 5.37 2.80
C ASN A 53 1.69 4.90 1.36
N HIS A 54 0.51 5.16 0.81
CA HIS A 54 0.11 4.72 -0.52
C HIS A 54 -0.65 5.84 -1.24
N PRO A 55 -0.08 7.05 -1.42
CA PRO A 55 -0.78 8.14 -2.10
C PRO A 55 -1.23 7.71 -3.51
N LEU A 56 -2.37 8.24 -3.99
CA LEU A 56 -2.79 8.06 -5.37
C LEU A 56 -1.89 8.98 -6.18
N ASP A 57 -1.11 8.41 -7.10
CA ASP A 57 -0.40 9.14 -8.15
C ASP A 57 -1.42 10.04 -8.88
N GLY A 58 -1.49 11.30 -8.46
CA GLY A 58 -2.58 12.22 -8.82
C GLY A 58 -2.68 13.42 -7.87
N ALA A 59 -2.23 13.26 -6.61
CA ALA A 59 -1.89 14.40 -5.76
C ALA A 59 -0.37 14.67 -5.87
N VAL A 60 0.01 15.52 -6.83
CA VAL A 60 1.40 15.94 -7.08
C VAL A 60 2.13 16.43 -5.83
N ALA A 61 3.17 15.69 -5.42
CA ALA A 61 4.37 16.16 -4.70
C ALA A 61 5.38 14.99 -4.78
N ASP A 62 6.28 14.86 -5.75
CA ASP A 62 7.33 15.76 -6.20
C ASP A 62 7.91 15.20 -7.52
N PRO A 63 8.38 16.03 -8.47
CA PRO A 63 9.08 15.55 -9.67
C PRO A 63 10.45 14.87 -9.41
N ASN A 64 10.86 14.69 -8.15
CA ASN A 64 12.13 14.07 -7.77
C ASN A 64 12.02 12.58 -7.32
N ALA A 65 10.83 11.97 -7.37
CA ALA A 65 10.64 10.57 -6.95
C ALA A 65 11.24 9.51 -7.91
N PHE A 66 11.94 9.92 -8.96
CA PHE A 66 12.53 8.99 -9.95
C PHE A 66 13.80 8.27 -9.46
N LEU A 67 14.46 8.70 -8.37
CA LEU A 67 15.80 8.21 -8.02
C LEU A 67 15.86 6.99 -7.08
N ILE A 68 14.75 6.47 -6.54
CA ILE A 68 14.81 5.41 -5.52
C ILE A 68 14.56 4.00 -6.09
N THR A 69 14.33 3.86 -7.40
CA THR A 69 14.41 2.57 -8.12
C THR A 69 15.87 2.20 -8.46
N LEU A 70 16.79 2.26 -7.49
CA LEU A 70 18.21 1.91 -7.74
C LEU A 70 18.89 1.04 -6.67
N LEU A 71 18.15 0.30 -5.84
CA LEU A 71 18.78 -0.59 -4.84
C LEU A 71 18.31 -2.05 -4.86
N SER A 72 17.39 -2.43 -5.75
CA SER A 72 17.13 -3.85 -6.01
C SER A 72 18.10 -4.38 -7.06
N ARG A 73 19.32 -4.75 -6.64
CA ARG A 73 20.15 -5.86 -7.18
C ARG A 73 21.57 -5.78 -6.57
N THR A 74 21.76 -6.40 -5.42
CA THR A 74 23.03 -7.08 -5.16
C THR A 74 22.86 -8.54 -5.60
N PRO A 75 23.65 -8.98 -6.56
CA PRO A 75 24.64 -10.03 -6.28
C PRO A 75 25.99 -9.63 -6.90
N GLY A 76 27.11 -9.71 -6.18
CA GLY A 76 27.80 -10.98 -6.01
C GLY A 76 28.86 -11.17 -7.10
N THR A 77 30.11 -10.91 -6.75
CA THR A 77 31.32 -11.67 -7.12
C THR A 77 31.73 -11.85 -8.60
N LEU A 78 32.99 -11.44 -8.83
CA LEU A 78 34.01 -11.92 -9.78
C LEU A 78 34.07 -11.33 -11.22
N LEU A 79 35.16 -10.57 -11.48
CA LEU A 79 36.26 -10.87 -12.42
C LEU A 79 36.90 -9.59 -13.00
N SER A 80 38.13 -9.27 -12.58
CA SER A 80 39.11 -8.60 -13.46
C SER A 80 39.41 -9.52 -14.65
N PRO A 81 39.69 -9.04 -15.87
CA PRO A 81 40.98 -8.44 -16.27
C PRO A 81 40.81 -7.29 -17.31
N SER A 82 41.81 -6.55 -17.81
CA SER A 82 43.16 -6.91 -18.27
C SER A 82 44.06 -5.68 -18.35
#